data_AF-A0A413FBJ3-F1
#
_entry.id   AF-A0A413FBJ3-F1
#
_cell.length_a   1.000
_cell.length_b   1.000
_cell.length_c   1.000
_cell.angle_alpha   90.00
_cell.angle_beta   90.00
_cell.angle_gamma   90.00
#
_symmetry.space_group_name_H-M   'P 1'
#
loop_
_entity.id
_entity.type
_entity.pdbx_description
1 polymer ?
#
loop_
_entity_poly.entity_id
_entity_poly.type
_entity_poly.pdbx_seq_one_letter_code
_entity_poly.pdbx_strand_id
1 'polypeptide(L)'
;MVNLSFHSYYVGTQAHVTVLLPERLKGAPVDTSKTEYPVLYLLYGHSNDGMMHLTNGNTALLCRDLDLIVVMPSACRSFYTNAKHGYLYYGYMTKELPVMINNYFPVPWACYRLRSGGGAV
;
A
#
# COMPACT_ATOMS: atom_id res chain seq x y z
N MET A 1 9.25 -9.76 -0.94
CA MET A 1 8.75 -8.76 0.04
C MET A 1 9.74 -7.62 0.12
N VAL A 2 9.27 -6.37 0.13
CA VAL A 2 10.08 -5.15 0.21
C VAL A 2 9.58 -4.31 1.38
N ASN A 3 10.48 -3.81 2.22
CA ASN A 3 10.14 -2.85 3.28
C ASN A 3 10.67 -1.48 2.89
N LEU A 4 9.76 -0.51 2.82
CA LEU A 4 10.05 0.88 2.51
C LEU A 4 9.95 1.69 3.80
N SER A 5 10.98 2.49 4.05
CA SER A 5 11.00 3.47 5.14
C SER A 5 11.38 4.81 4.56
N PHE A 6 10.55 5.81 4.76
CA PHE A 6 10.75 7.15 4.22
C PHE A 6 10.19 8.21 5.17
N HIS A 7 10.65 9.45 5.01
CA HIS A 7 10.09 10.57 5.75
C HIS A 7 8.79 11.04 5.09
N SER A 8 7.68 11.00 5.84
CA SER A 8 6.38 11.47 5.34
C SER A 8 6.20 12.96 5.61
N TYR A 9 5.82 13.71 4.59
CA TYR A 9 5.50 15.13 4.71
C TYR A 9 4.22 15.36 5.54
N TYR A 10 3.19 14.53 5.36
CA TYR A 10 1.91 14.68 6.07
C TYR A 10 1.95 14.24 7.54
N VAL A 11 2.76 13.23 7.84
CA VAL A 11 2.95 12.75 9.22
C VAL A 11 4.12 13.49 9.89
N GLY A 12 5.06 14.08 9.15
CA GLY A 12 6.20 14.79 9.71
C GLY A 12 7.18 13.88 10.47
N THR A 13 7.12 12.57 10.23
CA THR A 13 8.00 11.56 10.83
C THR A 13 8.28 10.44 9.84
N GLN A 14 9.10 9.48 10.24
CA GLN A 14 9.39 8.30 9.44
C GLN A 14 8.16 7.38 9.37
N ALA A 15 7.70 7.12 8.14
CA ALA A 15 6.64 6.17 7.85
C ALA A 15 7.25 4.85 7.34
N HIS A 16 6.59 3.75 7.68
CA HIS A 16 6.99 2.41 7.27
C HIS A 16 5.89 1.76 6.45
N VAL A 17 6.26 1.16 5.33
CA VAL A 17 5.34 0.49 4.40
C VAL A 17 5.96 -0.82 3.98
N THR A 18 5.21 -1.91 4.13
CA THR A 18 5.60 -3.20 3.59
C THR A 18 4.88 -3.43 2.27
N VAL A 19 5.61 -3.86 1.25
CA VAL A 19 5.08 -4.16 -0.07
C VAL A 19 5.35 -5.63 -0.40
N LEU A 20 4.29 -6.36 -0.77
CA LEU A 20 4.44 -7.65 -1.43
C LEU A 20 4.42 -7.44 -2.92
N LEU A 21 5.47 -7.95 -3.57
CA LEU A 21 5.55 -8.02 -5.01
C LEU A 21 5.07 -9.39 -5.46
N PRO A 22 4.42 -9.47 -6.63
CA PRO A 22 4.00 -10.74 -7.20
C PRO A 22 5.24 -11.59 -7.49
N GLU A 23 5.22 -12.84 -7.01
CA GLU A 23 6.29 -13.80 -7.21
C GLU A 23 5.75 -14.97 -8.03
N ARG A 24 6.08 -15.03 -9.32
CA ARG A 24 5.72 -16.19 -10.15
C ARG A 24 6.66 -17.34 -9.84
N LEU A 25 6.29 -18.15 -8.85
CA LEU A 25 7.08 -19.31 -8.39
C LEU A 25 7.11 -20.47 -9.38
N LYS A 26 6.22 -20.47 -10.38
CA LYS A 26 6.12 -21.55 -11.37
C LYS A 26 6.57 -21.05 -12.74
N GLY A 27 7.82 -21.33 -13.10
CA GLY A 27 8.33 -21.11 -14.45
C GLY A 27 9.76 -20.55 -14.50
N ALA A 28 10.25 -20.35 -15.72
CA ALA A 28 11.49 -19.62 -15.95
C ALA A 28 11.32 -18.12 -15.61
N PRO A 29 12.39 -17.40 -15.24
CA PRO A 29 12.34 -15.96 -15.08
C PRO A 29 11.81 -15.30 -16.36
N VAL A 30 10.70 -14.59 -16.25
CA VAL A 30 10.12 -13.82 -17.36
C VAL A 30 10.41 -12.34 -17.11
N ASP A 31 10.82 -11.62 -18.14
CA ASP A 31 10.94 -10.16 -18.07
C ASP A 31 9.53 -9.55 -17.98
N THR A 32 9.21 -9.02 -16.81
CA THR A 32 7.94 -8.34 -16.52
C THR A 32 8.10 -6.83 -16.38
N SER A 33 9.22 -6.26 -16.86
CA SER A 33 9.51 -4.81 -16.77
C SER A 33 8.43 -3.91 -17.37
N LYS A 34 7.64 -4.43 -18.32
CA LYS A 34 6.53 -3.72 -18.99
C LYS A 34 5.15 -4.13 -18.49
N THR A 35 5.06 -5.04 -17.53
CA THR A 35 3.80 -5.51 -16.99
C THR A 35 3.39 -4.62 -15.84
N GLU A 36 2.24 -3.98 -15.98
CA GLU A 36 1.62 -3.24 -14.89
C GLU A 36 0.86 -4.19 -13.97
N TYR A 37 1.04 -4.04 -12.67
CA TYR A 37 0.35 -4.88 -11.69
C TYR A 37 -0.73 -4.08 -10.94
N PRO A 38 -1.94 -4.63 -10.75
CA PRO A 38 -2.94 -4.02 -9.90
C PRO A 38 -2.43 -3.90 -8.46
N VAL A 39 -2.76 -2.79 -7.81
CA VAL A 39 -2.33 -2.49 -6.44
C VAL A 39 -3.49 -2.65 -5.48
N LEU A 40 -3.28 -3.45 -4.43
CA LEU A 40 -4.18 -3.60 -3.31
C LEU A 40 -3.60 -2.91 -2.07
N TYR A 41 -4.29 -1.89 -1.56
CA TYR A 41 -3.94 -1.27 -0.28
C TYR A 41 -4.64 -2.03 0.84
N LEU A 42 -3.86 -2.74 1.66
CA LEU A 42 -4.38 -3.50 2.79
C LEU A 42 -4.12 -2.71 4.07
N LEU A 43 -5.20 -2.16 4.63
CA LEU A 43 -5.18 -1.37 5.86
C LEU A 43 -5.49 -2.26 7.06
N TYR A 44 -4.68 -2.17 8.11
CA TYR A 44 -4.84 -2.95 9.33
C TYR A 44 -5.36 -2.10 10.48
N GLY A 45 -6.18 -2.70 11.35
CA GLY A 45 -6.68 -2.07 12.56
C GLY A 45 -5.78 -2.27 13.79
N HIS A 46 -5.83 -1.28 14.68
CA HIS A 46 -5.49 -1.17 16.11
C HIS A 46 -4.26 -1.90 16.73
N SER A 47 -3.79 -3.05 16.24
CA SER A 47 -2.89 -3.89 17.03
C SER A 47 -1.82 -4.67 16.25
N ASN A 48 -1.87 -4.69 14.92
CA ASN A 48 -0.89 -5.41 14.11
C ASN A 48 -0.08 -4.44 13.25
N ASP A 49 1.23 -4.45 13.44
CA ASP A 49 2.15 -3.98 12.42
C ASP A 49 1.97 -4.81 11.15
N GLY A 50 2.15 -4.19 9.97
CA GLY A 50 1.97 -4.86 8.67
C GLY A 50 2.77 -6.17 8.54
N MET A 51 3.88 -6.28 9.28
CA MET A 51 4.71 -7.47 9.35
C MET A 51 4.05 -8.64 10.09
N MET A 52 3.22 -8.38 11.12
CA MET A 52 2.50 -9.44 11.85
C MET A 52 1.43 -10.11 11.01
N HIS A 53 0.75 -9.39 10.13
CA HIS A 53 -0.23 -10.00 9.20
C HIS A 53 0.42 -10.86 8.12
N LEU A 54 1.65 -10.52 7.74
CA LEU A 54 2.44 -11.30 6.77
C LEU A 54 3.03 -12.57 7.36
N THR A 55 3.44 -12.51 8.64
CA THR A 55 4.11 -13.63 9.30
C THR A 55 3.11 -14.60 9.93
N ASN A 56 1.96 -14.10 10.42
CA ASN A 56 0.95 -14.92 11.10
C ASN A 56 -0.30 -15.21 10.25
N GLY A 57 -0.46 -14.56 9.09
CA GLY A 57 -1.68 -14.62 8.29
C GLY A 57 -1.48 -15.34 6.95
N ASN A 58 -2.47 -16.16 6.58
CA ASN A 58 -2.59 -16.74 5.25
C ASN A 58 -2.61 -15.70 4.11
N THR A 59 -2.67 -14.40 4.39
CA THR A 59 -2.64 -13.32 3.40
C THR A 59 -1.41 -13.39 2.50
N ALA A 60 -0.22 -13.63 3.04
CA ALA A 60 0.99 -13.76 2.23
C ALA A 60 0.91 -14.98 1.29
N LEU A 61 0.27 -16.06 1.74
CA LEU A 61 0.03 -17.28 0.94
C LEU A 61 -1.05 -17.05 -0.13
N LEU A 62 -2.15 -16.38 0.22
CA LEU A 62 -3.25 -16.07 -0.70
C LEU A 62 -2.83 -15.10 -1.80
N CYS A 63 -1.97 -14.13 -1.48
CA CYS A 63 -1.45 -13.18 -2.46
C CYS A 63 -0.27 -13.74 -3.27
N ARG A 64 0.31 -14.88 -2.87
CA ARG A 64 1.51 -15.46 -3.50
C ARG A 64 1.27 -15.87 -4.95
N ASP A 65 0.09 -16.41 -5.24
CA ASP A 65 -0.27 -16.90 -6.57
C ASP A 65 -1.02 -15.84 -7.40
N LEU A 66 -1.15 -14.61 -6.90
CA LEU A 66 -1.84 -13.53 -7.59
C LEU A 66 -0.82 -12.57 -8.22
N ASP A 67 -1.04 -12.19 -9.49
CA ASP A 67 -0.29 -11.14 -10.17
C ASP A 67 -0.74 -9.74 -9.67
N LEU A 68 -0.54 -9.45 -8.39
CA LEU A 68 -0.89 -8.17 -7.79
C LEU A 68 0.16 -7.69 -6.78
N ILE A 69 0.25 -6.37 -6.61
CA ILE A 69 1.09 -5.74 -5.59
C ILE A 69 0.24 -5.45 -4.37
N VAL A 70 0.65 -5.92 -3.20
CA VAL A 70 -0.03 -5.57 -1.92
C VAL A 70 0.79 -4.52 -1.20
N VAL A 71 0.19 -3.38 -0.91
CA VAL A 71 0.79 -2.29 -0.14
C VAL A 71 0.17 -2.26 1.26
N MET A 72 1.00 -2.38 2.28
CA MET A 72 0.61 -2.40 3.68
C MET A 72 1.32 -1.29 4.44
N PRO A 73 0.70 -0.11 4.53
CA PRO A 73 1.28 0.99 5.27
C PRO A 73 1.03 0.84 6.77
N SER A 74 2.04 1.16 7.58
CA SER A 74 1.86 1.34 9.03
C SER A 74 1.25 2.71 9.28
N ALA A 75 0.18 2.75 10.08
CA ALA A 75 -0.51 4.00 10.43
C ALA A 75 -0.67 4.21 11.93
N CYS A 76 0.12 3.51 12.75
CA CYS A 76 0.07 3.58 14.21
C CYS A 76 -1.38 3.62 14.75
N ARG A 77 -1.62 4.22 15.92
CA ARG A 77 -2.95 4.29 16.54
C ARG A 77 -3.80 5.46 16.02
N SER A 78 -3.74 5.70 14.70
CA SER A 78 -4.25 6.93 14.09
C SER A 78 -5.56 6.75 13.34
N PHE A 79 -6.07 5.51 13.26
CA PHE A 79 -7.32 5.15 12.57
C PHE A 79 -7.39 5.64 11.11
N TYR A 80 -6.24 5.91 10.48
CA TYR A 80 -6.13 6.49 9.14
C TYR A 80 -6.82 7.85 9.00
N THR A 81 -7.08 8.54 10.11
CA THR A 81 -7.80 9.81 10.16
C THR A 81 -6.83 10.95 10.45
N ASN A 82 -7.13 12.15 9.94
CA ASN A 82 -6.41 13.35 10.33
C ASN A 82 -6.74 13.70 11.78
N ALA A 83 -5.71 13.81 12.63
CA ALA A 83 -5.89 14.32 13.98
C ALA A 83 -6.18 15.83 13.93
N LYS A 84 -7.07 16.31 14.80
CA LYS A 84 -7.38 17.75 14.94
C LYS A 84 -6.13 18.57 15.30
N HIS A 85 -5.24 17.98 16.08
CA HIS A 85 -3.91 18.50 16.41
C HIS A 85 -2.95 17.31 16.37
N GLY A 86 -2.14 17.20 15.32
CA GLY A 86 -1.20 16.10 15.15
C GLY A 86 -1.10 15.63 13.71
N TYR A 87 -0.95 14.33 13.54
CA TYR A 87 -0.59 13.69 12.28
C TYR A 87 -1.72 13.66 11.25
N LEU A 88 -1.42 13.99 9.99
CA LEU A 88 -2.37 14.01 8.89
C LEU A 88 -2.37 12.67 8.11
N TYR A 89 -2.73 11.58 8.80
CA TYR A 89 -2.67 10.23 8.22
C TYR A 89 -3.59 10.02 7.01
N TYR A 90 -4.72 10.74 6.92
CA TYR A 90 -5.58 10.64 5.74
C TYR A 90 -4.92 11.26 4.51
N GLY A 91 -4.24 12.40 4.68
CA GLY A 91 -3.47 13.03 3.61
C GLY A 91 -2.30 12.16 3.16
N TYR A 92 -1.58 11.59 4.12
CA TYR A 92 -0.55 10.58 3.86
C TYR A 92 -1.07 9.43 2.99
N MET A 93 -2.19 8.81 3.37
CA MET A 93 -2.73 7.64 2.65
C MET A 93 -3.32 7.95 1.28
N THR A 94 -3.93 9.12 1.10
CA THR A 94 -4.67 9.43 -0.13
C THR A 94 -3.86 10.20 -1.14
N LYS A 95 -2.83 10.94 -0.70
CA LYS A 95 -2.06 11.85 -1.57
C LYS A 95 -0.60 11.51 -1.67
N GLU A 96 0.04 11.11 -0.58
CA GLU A 96 1.50 10.91 -0.56
C GLU A 96 1.88 9.46 -0.88
N LEU A 97 1.30 8.50 -0.15
CA LEU A 97 1.61 7.09 -0.30
C LEU A 97 1.35 6.58 -1.73
N PRO A 98 0.19 6.85 -2.35
CA PRO A 98 -0.07 6.32 -3.69
C PRO A 98 0.91 6.88 -4.72
N VAL A 99 1.28 8.17 -4.60
CA VAL A 99 2.20 8.82 -5.54
C VAL A 99 3.58 8.18 -5.43
N MET A 100 4.02 7.88 -4.21
CA MET A 100 5.28 7.14 -4.02
C MET A 100 5.21 5.74 -4.60
N ILE A 101 4.15 4.97 -4.36
CA ILE A 101 4.01 3.61 -4.92
C ILE A 101 4.07 3.65 -6.45
N ASN A 102 3.45 4.65 -7.07
CA ASN A 102 3.47 4.84 -8.53
C ASN A 102 4.85 5.24 -9.08
N ASN A 103 5.67 5.91 -8.27
CA ASN A 103 7.04 6.24 -8.65
C ASN A 103 7.99 5.05 -8.47
N TYR A 104 7.73 4.15 -7.53
CA TYR A 104 8.61 3.01 -7.24
C TYR A 104 8.29 1.76 -8.07
N PHE A 105 7.03 1.54 -8.43
CA PHE A 105 6.59 0.31 -9.07
C PHE A 105 5.77 0.57 -10.34
N PRO A 106 5.85 -0.33 -11.35
CA PRO A 106 5.04 -0.25 -12.55
C PRO A 106 3.58 -0.59 -12.22
N VAL A 107 2.78 0.44 -11.96
CA VAL A 107 1.36 0.32 -11.59
C VAL A 107 0.51 1.10 -12.59
N PRO A 108 -0.70 0.61 -12.93
CA PRO A 108 -1.54 1.28 -13.91
C PRO A 108 -2.06 2.60 -13.33
N TRP A 109 -1.90 3.69 -14.09
CA TRP A 109 -2.27 5.06 -13.68
C TRP A 109 -3.78 5.23 -13.40
N ALA A 110 -4.62 4.26 -13.82
CA ALA A 110 -6.07 4.32 -13.77
C ALA A 110 -6.70 4.15 -12.37
N CYS A 111 -5.95 3.70 -11.35
CA CYS A 111 -6.52 3.32 -10.05
C CYS A 111 -6.77 4.48 -9.05
N TYR A 112 -6.54 5.74 -9.42
CA TYR A 112 -6.74 6.90 -8.53
C TYR A 112 -8.18 7.41 -8.41
N ARG A 113 -9.14 6.81 -9.12
CA ARG A 113 -10.52 7.29 -9.05
C ARG A 113 -11.23 6.77 -7.81
N LEU A 114 -10.99 7.45 -6.68
CA LEU A 114 -11.98 7.50 -5.60
C LEU A 114 -13.26 8.07 -6.23
N ARG A 115 -14.25 7.21 -6.46
CA ARG A 115 -15.59 7.62 -6.88
C ARG A 115 -16.19 8.40 -5.72
N SER A 116 -16.02 9.72 -5.70
CA SER A 116 -16.85 10.59 -4.86
C SER A 116 -18.28 10.46 -5.40
N GLY A 117 -19.12 9.69 -4.71
CA GLY A 117 -20.55 9.71 -4.96
C GLY A 117 -21.08 11.11 -4.68
N GLY A 118 -21.89 11.64 -5.60
CA GLY A 118 -22.68 12.86 -5.39
C GLY A 118 -22.51 13.92 -6.48
N GLY A 119 -22.68 13.54 -7.74
CA GLY A 119 -23.00 14.48 -8.80
C GLY A 119 -24.44 14.96 -8.65
N ALA A 120 -24.61 16.27 -8.79
CA ALA A 120 -25.87 16.96 -8.94
C ALA A 120 -26.76 16.30 -10.01
N VAL A 121 -28.03 16.13 -9.67
CA VAL A 121 -29.20 16.23 -10.55
C VAL A 121 -30.23 17.10 -9.86
#